data_AF-A0A4Q3LL61-F1
#
_entry.id   AF-A0A4Q3LL61-F1
#
_cell.length_a   1.000
_cell.length_b   1.000
_cell.length_c   1.000
_cell.angle_alpha   90.00
_cell.angle_beta   90.00
_cell.angle_gamma   90.00
#
_symmetry.space_group_name_H-M   'P 1'
#
loop_
_entity.id
_entity.type
_entity.pdbx_description
1 polymer ?
#
loop_
_entity_poly.entity_id
_entity_poly.type
_entity_poly.pdbx_seq_one_letter_code
_entity_poly.pdbx_strand_id
1 'polypeptide(L)'
;MKAWLAILSCLLLQACAMPRALPEASDLRAGDGEVVVIGKVELVPPLERGEQKTHWNVVGEKRLLQRVWLSTGGEYRPVKTAQVDVADFQGSLEAQWGVPFMVKAPRQRTWVNGGLAHLDVMEQERLWFPGGLYFDVPPGASAVYIGTLRFHRNDFNVITRVEVVDERKDVATVLKAGAVPAEVRTSLLKRAR
;
A
#
# COMPACT_ATOMS: atom_id res chain seq x y z
N MET A 1 15.40 36.29 27.60
CA MET A 1 15.38 36.21 26.12
C MET A 1 15.83 34.87 25.54
N LYS A 2 16.83 34.16 26.09
CA LYS A 2 17.30 32.86 25.54
C LYS A 2 16.31 31.69 25.73
N ALA A 3 15.47 31.71 26.77
CA ALA A 3 14.50 30.64 27.03
C ALA A 3 13.33 30.59 26.03
N TRP A 4 12.94 31.72 25.43
CA TRP A 4 11.80 31.79 24.50
C TRP A 4 12.16 31.26 23.10
N LEU A 5 13.43 31.39 22.68
CA LEU A 5 13.90 30.78 21.42
C LEU A 5 13.97 29.24 21.47
N ALA A 6 14.19 28.66 22.65
CA ALA A 6 14.20 27.22 22.83
C ALA A 6 12.79 26.61 22.73
N ILE A 7 11.78 27.28 23.29
CA ILE A 7 10.37 26.85 23.22
C ILE A 7 9.83 26.94 21.79
N LEU A 8 10.22 27.97 21.03
CA LEU A 8 9.83 28.11 19.62
C LEU A 8 10.44 27.01 18.71
N SER A 9 11.65 26.52 19.04
CA SER A 9 12.31 25.44 18.29
C SER A 9 11.70 24.06 18.56
N CYS A 10 11.20 23.80 19.77
CA CYS A 10 10.52 22.54 20.08
C CYS A 10 9.13 22.43 19.44
N LEU A 11 8.44 23.54 19.16
CA LEU A 11 7.13 23.55 18.50
C LEU A 11 7.20 23.33 16.98
N LEU A 12 8.35 23.61 16.33
CA LEU A 12 8.54 23.37 14.89
C LEU A 12 8.93 21.92 14.55
N LEU A 13 9.36 21.12 15.54
CA LEU A 13 9.68 19.69 15.38
C LEU A 13 8.46 18.76 15.49
N GLN A 14 7.29 19.31 15.84
CA GLN A 14 6.02 18.57 15.78
C GLN A 14 5.34 18.72 14.42
N ALA A 15 6.09 18.92 13.33
CA ALA A 15 5.60 18.69 11.99
C ALA A 15 5.13 17.24 11.90
N CYS A 16 3.83 17.06 12.11
CA CYS A 16 3.13 15.80 12.22
C CYS A 16 3.60 14.86 11.11
N ALA A 17 4.21 13.75 11.50
CA ALA A 17 4.59 12.67 10.60
C ALA A 17 3.32 12.03 10.04
N MET A 18 2.71 12.69 9.05
CA MET A 18 1.66 12.09 8.25
C MET A 18 2.20 10.79 7.65
N PRO A 19 1.37 9.75 7.55
CA PRO A 19 1.78 8.49 6.96
C PRO A 19 2.19 8.76 5.52
N ARG A 20 3.44 8.41 5.19
CA ARG A 20 3.97 8.57 3.84
C ARG A 20 3.83 7.26 3.09
N ALA A 21 3.11 7.29 1.97
CA ALA A 21 3.07 6.15 1.06
C ALA A 21 4.45 5.89 0.43
N LEU A 22 4.66 4.66 -0.04
CA LEU A 22 5.76 4.34 -0.94
C LEU A 22 5.67 5.26 -2.18
N PRO A 23 6.79 5.83 -2.64
CA PRO A 23 6.79 6.72 -3.80
C PRO A 23 6.28 5.99 -5.05
N GLU A 24 5.37 6.60 -5.81
CA GLU A 24 4.99 6.10 -7.12
C GLU A 24 6.22 6.09 -8.06
N ALA A 25 6.33 5.04 -8.87
CA ALA A 25 7.36 4.89 -9.87
C ALA A 25 6.73 5.04 -11.27
N SER A 26 7.47 5.68 -12.18
CA SER A 26 6.99 5.92 -13.55
C SER A 26 7.86 5.24 -14.62
N ASP A 27 8.94 4.59 -14.19
CA ASP A 27 9.86 3.77 -14.97
C ASP A 27 10.42 2.64 -14.10
N LEU A 28 11.28 1.79 -14.68
CA LEU A 28 11.95 0.70 -13.97
C LEU A 28 13.25 1.14 -13.26
N ARG A 29 13.50 2.46 -13.13
CA ARG A 29 14.71 3.00 -12.51
C ARG A 29 14.49 3.18 -11.01
N ALA A 30 14.89 2.17 -10.25
CA ALA A 30 15.07 2.28 -8.80
C ALA A 30 16.39 2.99 -8.48
N GLY A 31 16.43 3.79 -7.40
CA GLY A 31 17.69 4.31 -6.88
C GLY A 31 18.54 3.23 -6.20
N ASP A 32 19.75 3.60 -5.78
CA ASP A 32 20.62 2.71 -5.01
C ASP A 32 19.91 2.29 -3.71
N GLY A 33 19.80 0.98 -3.47
CA GLY A 33 19.08 0.43 -2.31
C GLY A 33 17.56 0.36 -2.46
N GLU A 34 17.00 0.67 -3.63
CA GLU A 34 15.57 0.53 -3.92
C GLU A 34 15.30 -0.55 -4.98
N VAL A 35 14.03 -0.91 -5.12
CA VAL A 35 13.49 -1.73 -6.20
C VAL A 35 12.13 -1.16 -6.62
N VAL A 36 11.81 -1.27 -7.91
CA VAL A 36 10.45 -0.97 -8.39
C VAL A 36 9.55 -2.18 -8.14
N VAL A 37 8.45 -1.99 -7.43
CA VAL A 37 7.45 -3.03 -7.12
C VAL A 37 6.23 -2.81 -8.00
N ILE A 38 5.83 -3.85 -8.70
CA ILE A 38 4.65 -3.87 -9.57
C ILE A 38 3.68 -4.90 -9.03
N GLY A 39 2.41 -4.53 -8.92
CA GLY A 39 1.35 -5.44 -8.50
C GLY A 39 -0.03 -4.85 -8.76
N LYS A 40 -1.05 -5.54 -8.26
CA LYS A 40 -2.44 -5.08 -8.29
C LYS A 40 -3.14 -5.55 -7.02
N VAL A 41 -4.12 -4.78 -6.55
CA VAL A 41 -4.97 -5.20 -5.42
C VAL A 41 -6.42 -5.23 -5.87
N GLU A 42 -7.12 -6.32 -5.56
CA GLU A 42 -8.51 -6.55 -5.94
C GLU A 42 -9.36 -6.93 -4.73
N LEU A 43 -10.64 -6.57 -4.79
CA LEU A 43 -11.66 -6.96 -3.84
C LEU A 43 -12.79 -7.69 -4.58
N VAL A 44 -13.23 -8.84 -4.06
CA VAL A 44 -14.25 -9.70 -4.66
C VAL A 44 -15.32 -10.06 -3.60
N PRO A 45 -16.58 -9.67 -3.77
CA PRO A 45 -17.08 -8.72 -4.77
C PRO A 45 -16.45 -7.32 -4.59
N PRO A 46 -16.35 -6.52 -5.67
CA PRO A 46 -15.85 -5.15 -5.58
C PRO A 46 -16.77 -4.29 -4.69
N LEU A 47 -16.29 -3.12 -4.27
CA LEU A 47 -17.16 -2.16 -3.58
C LEU A 47 -18.22 -1.64 -4.55
N GLU A 48 -19.48 -1.68 -4.13
CA GLU A 48 -20.62 -1.17 -4.87
C GLU A 48 -20.70 0.36 -4.75
N ARG A 49 -21.45 0.96 -5.68
CA ARG A 49 -21.74 2.39 -5.64
C ARG A 49 -22.55 2.71 -4.39
N GLY A 50 -21.98 3.51 -3.49
CA GLY A 50 -22.62 3.94 -2.24
C GLY A 50 -22.16 3.20 -1.01
N GLU A 51 -21.38 2.12 -1.14
CA GLU A 51 -20.69 1.51 0.02
C GLU A 51 -19.57 2.43 0.56
N GLN A 52 -19.04 3.31 -0.30
CA GLN A 52 -18.17 4.40 0.12
C GLN A 52 -18.95 5.72 0.17
N LYS A 53 -18.97 6.36 1.33
CA LYS A 53 -19.64 7.64 1.58
C LYS A 53 -18.65 8.80 1.41
N THR A 54 -19.07 9.81 0.66
CA THR A 54 -18.30 11.03 0.38
C THR A 54 -18.91 12.25 1.07
N HIS A 55 -18.08 13.11 1.64
CA HIS A 55 -18.42 14.29 2.43
C HIS A 55 -17.68 15.51 1.89
N TRP A 56 -18.43 16.50 1.41
CA TRP A 56 -17.89 17.68 0.71
C TRP A 56 -16.93 18.56 1.55
N ASN A 57 -16.99 18.45 2.87
CA ASN A 57 -16.20 19.23 3.82
C ASN A 57 -14.91 18.53 4.28
N VAL A 58 -14.59 17.33 3.78
CA VAL A 58 -13.42 16.56 4.21
C VAL A 58 -12.28 16.67 3.19
N VAL A 59 -11.24 17.44 3.53
CA VAL A 59 -10.05 17.60 2.68
C VAL A 59 -9.30 16.27 2.56
N GLY A 60 -8.96 15.86 1.33
CA GLY A 60 -8.19 14.64 1.07
C GLY A 60 -9.03 13.36 0.99
N GLU A 61 -10.35 13.43 1.21
CA GLU A 61 -11.25 12.28 1.15
C GLU A 61 -11.13 11.49 -0.16
N LYS A 62 -11.03 12.18 -1.30
CA LYS A 62 -10.88 11.52 -2.61
C LYS A 62 -9.62 10.63 -2.71
N ARG A 63 -8.58 10.91 -1.93
CA ARG A 63 -7.38 10.07 -1.86
C ARG A 63 -7.59 8.85 -0.96
N LEU A 64 -8.42 8.98 0.07
CA LEU A 64 -8.72 7.92 1.04
C LEU A 64 -9.74 6.92 0.50
N LEU A 65 -10.73 7.41 -0.21
CA LEU A 65 -11.74 6.59 -0.88
C LEU A 65 -11.17 5.96 -2.15
N GLN A 66 -11.77 4.85 -2.60
CA GLN A 66 -11.33 4.04 -3.75
C GLN A 66 -9.92 3.44 -3.68
N ARG A 67 -9.20 3.67 -2.59
CA ARG A 67 -7.86 3.13 -2.34
C ARG A 67 -7.86 2.19 -1.14
N VAL A 68 -6.93 1.24 -1.20
CA VAL A 68 -6.52 0.41 -0.07
C VAL A 68 -5.11 0.80 0.33
N TRP A 69 -4.90 0.91 1.62
CA TRP A 69 -3.61 1.19 2.22
C TRP A 69 -3.11 -0.09 2.85
N LEU A 70 -2.00 -0.61 2.34
CA LEU A 70 -1.35 -1.79 2.87
C LEU A 70 -0.13 -1.36 3.67
N SER A 71 -0.10 -1.67 4.96
CA SER A 71 1.08 -1.47 5.80
C SER A 71 2.22 -2.34 5.28
N THR A 72 3.41 -1.75 5.09
CA THR A 72 4.59 -2.50 4.68
C THR A 72 5.77 -2.27 5.62
N GLY A 73 6.71 -3.22 5.65
CA GLY A 73 7.90 -3.10 6.48
C GLY A 73 8.94 -4.19 6.23
N GLY A 74 10.14 -4.03 6.77
CA GLY A 74 11.20 -5.05 6.71
C GLY A 74 10.95 -6.27 7.60
N GLU A 75 10.04 -6.12 8.58
CA GLU A 75 9.67 -7.16 9.54
C GLU A 75 8.16 -7.37 9.56
N TYR A 76 7.75 -8.58 9.94
CA TYR A 76 6.34 -8.90 10.13
C TYR A 76 5.83 -8.28 11.43
N ARG A 77 4.90 -7.34 11.30
CA ARG A 77 4.23 -6.69 12.42
C ARG A 77 2.76 -6.48 12.07
N PRO A 78 1.84 -7.36 12.53
CA PRO A 78 0.43 -7.23 12.23
C PRO A 78 -0.13 -5.86 12.61
N VAL A 79 -0.95 -5.28 11.72
CA VAL A 79 -1.66 -4.03 12.02
C VAL A 79 -2.69 -4.28 13.13
N LYS A 80 -2.76 -3.38 14.11
CA LYS A 80 -3.77 -3.42 15.16
C LYS A 80 -5.09 -2.85 14.63
N THR A 81 -6.15 -3.64 14.66
CA THR A 81 -7.47 -3.22 14.13
C THR A 81 -8.34 -2.49 15.15
N ALA A 82 -8.09 -2.68 16.45
CA ALA A 82 -8.86 -2.04 17.53
C ALA A 82 -8.59 -0.53 17.65
N GLN A 83 -7.37 -0.10 17.33
CA GLN A 83 -6.95 1.31 17.32
C GLN A 83 -5.98 1.49 16.16
N VAL A 84 -6.33 2.38 15.21
CA VAL A 84 -5.42 2.73 14.11
C VAL A 84 -4.24 3.49 14.68
N ASP A 85 -3.06 2.89 14.60
CA ASP A 85 -1.80 3.63 14.73
C ASP A 85 -1.35 4.06 13.33
N VAL A 86 -1.39 5.37 13.10
CA VAL A 86 -0.95 5.96 11.82
C VAL A 86 0.52 5.62 11.52
N ALA A 87 1.33 5.39 12.56
CA ALA A 87 2.72 4.97 12.38
C ALA A 87 2.85 3.59 11.73
N ASP A 88 1.87 2.69 11.92
CA ASP A 88 1.87 1.37 11.27
C ASP A 88 1.73 1.49 9.73
N PHE A 89 1.30 2.65 9.21
CA PHE A 89 1.14 2.92 7.76
C PHE A 89 2.24 3.81 7.17
N GLN A 90 3.34 4.03 7.90
CA GLN A 90 4.55 4.64 7.33
C GLN A 90 5.18 3.71 6.30
N GLY A 91 5.42 4.21 5.09
CA GLY A 91 5.85 3.38 3.96
C GLY A 91 4.74 2.45 3.46
N SER A 92 3.48 2.85 3.59
CA SER A 92 2.36 2.03 3.09
C SER A 92 2.31 1.98 1.57
N LEU A 93 1.85 0.85 1.04
CA LEU A 93 1.50 0.70 -0.35
C LEU A 93 0.05 1.16 -0.52
N GLU A 94 -0.15 2.28 -1.21
CA GLU A 94 -1.48 2.77 -1.58
C GLU A 94 -1.83 2.28 -2.99
N ALA A 95 -2.87 1.46 -3.11
CA ALA A 95 -3.34 0.94 -4.39
C ALA A 95 -4.79 1.32 -4.63
N GLN A 96 -5.13 1.61 -5.88
CA GLN A 96 -6.52 1.71 -6.31
C GLN A 96 -7.06 0.31 -6.65
N TRP A 97 -8.33 0.06 -6.33
CA TRP A 97 -8.97 -1.23 -6.60
C TRP A 97 -8.94 -1.61 -8.08
N GLY A 98 -8.43 -2.80 -8.38
CA GLY A 98 -8.39 -3.36 -9.74
C GLY A 98 -7.43 -2.67 -10.69
N VAL A 99 -6.66 -1.68 -10.22
CA VAL A 99 -5.70 -0.94 -11.05
C VAL A 99 -4.29 -1.38 -10.69
N PRO A 100 -3.50 -1.87 -11.67
CA PRO A 100 -2.08 -2.13 -11.48
C PRO A 100 -1.32 -0.88 -11.01
N PHE A 101 -0.38 -1.06 -10.09
CA PHE A 101 0.46 0.01 -9.55
C PHE A 101 1.94 -0.25 -9.80
N MET A 102 2.73 0.81 -9.71
CA MET A 102 4.19 0.75 -9.73
C MET A 102 4.73 1.72 -8.66
N VAL A 103 5.47 1.20 -7.69
CA VAL A 103 6.00 1.98 -6.56
C VAL A 103 7.47 1.66 -6.29
N LYS A 104 8.19 2.54 -5.62
CA LYS A 104 9.56 2.29 -5.14
C LYS A 104 9.50 1.75 -3.72
N ALA A 105 10.21 0.67 -3.46
CA ALA A 105 10.36 0.09 -2.12
C ALA A 105 11.84 -0.16 -1.80
N PRO A 106 12.22 -0.23 -0.51
CA PRO A 106 13.56 -0.64 -0.11
C PRO A 106 13.92 -2.03 -0.66
N ARG A 107 15.18 -2.21 -1.06
CA ARG A 107 15.74 -3.46 -1.61
C ARG A 107 16.00 -4.48 -0.50
N GLN A 108 14.92 -4.97 0.10
CA GLN A 108 14.93 -5.98 1.16
C GLN A 108 13.67 -6.83 1.08
N ARG A 109 13.59 -7.90 1.89
CA ARG A 109 12.30 -8.56 2.11
C ARG A 109 11.31 -7.53 2.63
N THR A 110 10.16 -7.44 1.99
CA THR A 110 9.10 -6.52 2.39
C THR A 110 7.87 -7.32 2.76
N TRP A 111 7.38 -7.10 3.97
CA TRP A 111 6.15 -7.64 4.51
C TRP A 111 4.98 -6.75 4.17
N VAL A 112 3.82 -7.35 3.90
CA VAL A 112 2.50 -6.74 3.94
C VAL A 112 1.86 -7.15 5.26
N ASN A 113 1.81 -6.19 6.16
CA ASN A 113 1.50 -6.36 7.58
C ASN A 113 -0.01 -6.33 7.89
N GLY A 114 -0.78 -5.87 6.91
CA GLY A 114 -2.23 -5.72 6.99
C GLY A 114 -2.62 -4.52 6.13
N GLY A 115 -3.91 -4.22 6.10
CA GLY A 115 -4.36 -3.05 5.38
C GLY A 115 -5.68 -2.50 5.89
N LEU A 116 -6.00 -1.31 5.40
CA LEU A 116 -7.29 -0.69 5.60
C LEU A 116 -7.78 -0.04 4.31
N ALA A 117 -9.08 0.05 4.16
CA ALA A 117 -9.73 0.95 3.22
C ALA A 117 -10.85 1.67 3.96
N HIS A 118 -11.03 2.95 3.66
CA HIS A 118 -12.12 3.74 4.23
C HIS A 118 -13.43 3.48 3.49
N LEU A 119 -14.50 3.23 4.24
CA LEU A 119 -15.87 3.23 3.75
C LEU A 119 -16.51 4.59 4.00
N ASP A 120 -16.28 5.16 5.18
CA ASP A 120 -16.68 6.53 5.52
C ASP A 120 -15.53 7.19 6.29
N VAL A 121 -15.02 8.32 5.77
CA VAL A 121 -13.91 9.03 6.42
C VAL A 121 -14.39 9.80 7.66
N MET A 122 -15.63 10.30 7.66
CA MET A 122 -16.19 11.08 8.76
C MET A 122 -16.59 10.19 9.93
N GLU A 123 -17.31 9.10 9.65
CA GLU A 123 -17.73 8.11 10.66
C GLU A 123 -16.62 7.10 11.00
N GLN A 124 -15.46 7.21 10.35
CA GLN A 124 -14.32 6.29 10.48
C GLN A 124 -14.68 4.81 10.22
N GLU A 125 -15.69 4.55 9.38
CA GLU A 125 -16.03 3.21 8.93
C GLU A 125 -14.89 2.68 8.04
N ARG A 126 -14.36 1.50 8.38
CA ARG A 126 -13.18 0.93 7.74
C ARG A 126 -13.40 -0.55 7.40
N LEU A 127 -12.85 -0.95 6.28
CA LEU A 127 -12.65 -2.34 5.90
C LEU A 127 -11.21 -2.75 6.25
N TRP A 128 -11.05 -3.83 7.00
CA TRP A 128 -9.74 -4.32 7.44
C TRP A 128 -9.27 -5.51 6.62
N PHE A 129 -7.99 -5.49 6.26
CA PHE A 129 -7.37 -6.53 5.45
C PHE A 129 -6.31 -7.28 6.25
N PRO A 130 -6.34 -8.62 6.21
CA PRO A 130 -5.32 -9.41 6.88
C PRO A 130 -3.95 -9.22 6.21
N GLY A 131 -2.90 -9.23 7.01
CA GLY A 131 -1.51 -9.21 6.57
C GLY A 131 -0.88 -10.60 6.56
N GLY A 132 0.43 -10.64 6.83
CA GLY A 132 1.21 -11.88 6.88
C GLY A 132 1.60 -12.37 5.50
N LEU A 133 1.73 -11.46 4.54
CA LEU A 133 2.30 -11.75 3.24
C LEU A 133 3.67 -11.08 3.13
N TYR A 134 4.54 -11.58 2.28
CA TYR A 134 5.83 -10.95 1.99
C TYR A 134 6.30 -11.27 0.58
N PHE A 135 7.20 -10.43 0.06
CA PHE A 135 7.98 -10.74 -1.13
C PHE A 135 9.47 -10.52 -0.85
N ASP A 136 10.30 -11.26 -1.58
CA ASP A 136 11.75 -11.10 -1.55
C ASP A 136 12.20 -10.32 -2.79
N VAL A 137 13.30 -9.58 -2.70
CA VAL A 137 13.88 -8.91 -3.88
C VAL A 137 15.01 -9.78 -4.43
N PRO A 138 14.89 -10.37 -5.63
CA PRO A 138 15.95 -11.17 -6.22
C PRO A 138 17.23 -10.34 -6.42
N PRO A 139 18.43 -10.95 -6.26
CA PRO A 139 19.69 -10.26 -6.50
C PRO A 139 19.74 -9.62 -7.91
N GLY A 140 20.15 -8.35 -7.97
CA GLY A 140 20.26 -7.60 -9.22
C GLY A 140 18.93 -7.20 -9.88
N ALA A 141 17.77 -7.49 -9.28
CA ALA A 141 16.49 -7.06 -9.83
C ALA A 141 16.32 -5.54 -9.72
N SER A 142 16.06 -4.85 -10.83
CA SER A 142 15.66 -3.43 -10.81
C SER A 142 14.17 -3.27 -10.50
N ALA A 143 13.38 -4.28 -10.90
CA ALA A 143 11.94 -4.33 -10.69
C ALA A 143 11.47 -5.74 -10.35
N VAL A 144 10.43 -5.82 -9.51
CA VAL A 144 9.78 -7.06 -9.10
C VAL A 144 8.27 -6.99 -9.31
N TYR A 145 7.70 -8.05 -9.87
CA TYR A 145 6.25 -8.27 -9.94
C TYR A 145 5.83 -9.16 -8.77
N ILE A 146 4.91 -8.65 -7.93
CA ILE A 146 4.49 -9.32 -6.70
C ILE A 146 3.14 -10.05 -6.81
N GLY A 147 2.54 -10.05 -8.01
CA GLY A 147 1.24 -10.66 -8.25
C GLY A 147 0.06 -9.70 -8.07
N THR A 148 -1.13 -10.24 -8.31
CA THR A 148 -2.41 -9.63 -7.93
C THR A 148 -2.80 -10.15 -6.55
N LEU A 149 -2.90 -9.25 -5.57
CA LEU A 149 -3.43 -9.57 -4.25
C LEU A 149 -4.96 -9.44 -4.26
N ARG A 150 -5.65 -10.57 -4.23
CA ARG A 150 -7.11 -10.64 -4.32
C ARG A 150 -7.73 -11.00 -2.97
N PHE A 151 -8.50 -10.07 -2.42
CA PHE A 151 -9.27 -10.25 -1.20
C PHE A 151 -10.71 -10.64 -1.54
N HIS A 152 -11.22 -11.69 -0.89
CA HIS A 152 -12.61 -12.08 -0.97
C HIS A 152 -13.33 -11.63 0.29
N ARG A 153 -14.50 -11.01 0.15
CA ARG A 153 -15.34 -10.57 1.27
C ARG A 153 -16.73 -11.22 1.23
N ASN A 154 -17.43 -11.22 2.36
CA ASN A 154 -18.85 -11.51 2.42
C ASN A 154 -19.69 -10.20 2.46
N ASP A 155 -21.01 -10.35 2.53
CA ASP A 155 -21.97 -9.23 2.57
C ASP A 155 -21.83 -8.33 3.81
N PHE A 156 -21.09 -8.79 4.83
CA PHE A 156 -20.77 -8.03 6.04
C PHE A 156 -19.38 -7.42 6.01
N ASN A 157 -18.75 -7.31 4.83
CA ASN A 157 -17.42 -6.73 4.68
C ASN A 157 -16.32 -7.50 5.46
N VAL A 158 -16.57 -8.76 5.81
CA VAL A 158 -15.54 -9.60 6.43
C VAL A 158 -14.71 -10.25 5.34
N ILE A 159 -13.39 -10.08 5.38
CA ILE A 159 -12.48 -10.77 4.46
C ILE A 159 -12.46 -12.27 4.80
N THR A 160 -12.94 -13.10 3.88
CA THR A 160 -13.08 -14.55 4.04
C THR A 160 -11.90 -15.32 3.45
N ARG A 161 -11.24 -14.77 2.43
CA ARG A 161 -10.13 -15.43 1.73
C ARG A 161 -9.18 -14.41 1.12
N VAL A 162 -7.90 -14.78 1.06
CA VAL A 162 -6.84 -14.00 0.42
C VAL A 162 -6.10 -14.90 -0.57
N GLU A 163 -6.00 -14.45 -1.81
CA GLU A 163 -5.33 -15.16 -2.90
C GLU A 163 -4.27 -14.27 -3.53
N VAL A 164 -3.18 -14.90 -4.00
CA VAL A 164 -2.16 -14.24 -4.81
C VAL A 164 -2.23 -14.89 -6.18
N VAL A 165 -2.55 -14.09 -7.20
CA VAL A 165 -2.74 -14.57 -8.57
C VAL A 165 -1.62 -14.01 -9.44
N ASP A 166 -0.99 -14.87 -10.24
CA ASP A 166 -0.03 -14.44 -11.25
C ASP A 166 -0.77 -13.98 -12.51
N GLU A 167 -0.98 -12.67 -12.63
CA GLU A 167 -1.63 -12.04 -13.78
C GLU A 167 -0.62 -11.15 -14.51
N ARG A 168 0.52 -11.74 -14.91
CA ARG A 168 1.68 -11.02 -15.48
C ARG A 168 1.38 -10.10 -16.65
N LYS A 169 0.26 -10.30 -17.36
CA LYS A 169 -0.25 -9.37 -18.39
C LYS A 169 -0.40 -7.93 -17.87
N ASP A 170 -0.68 -7.78 -16.57
CA ASP A 170 -0.85 -6.47 -15.93
C ASP A 170 0.45 -5.67 -15.88
N VAL A 171 1.60 -6.35 -15.88
CA VAL A 171 2.92 -5.68 -15.96
C VAL A 171 2.99 -4.83 -17.23
N ALA A 172 2.55 -5.35 -18.38
CA ALA A 172 2.60 -4.59 -19.62
C ALA A 172 1.72 -3.33 -19.60
N THR A 173 0.68 -3.29 -18.76
CA THR A 173 -0.24 -2.14 -18.68
C THR A 173 0.34 -0.94 -17.92
N VAL A 174 1.29 -1.17 -17.00
CA VAL A 174 1.93 -0.10 -16.21
C VAL A 174 3.24 0.40 -16.83
N LEU A 175 3.82 -0.38 -17.73
CA LEU A 175 5.08 -0.02 -18.37
C LEU A 175 4.86 1.03 -19.46
N LYS A 176 5.66 2.10 -19.42
CA LYS A 176 5.73 3.09 -20.49
C LYS A 176 6.46 2.53 -21.71
N ALA A 177 6.24 3.17 -22.86
CA ALA A 177 6.93 2.83 -24.12
C ALA A 177 8.46 2.78 -23.92
N GLY A 178 9.06 1.65 -24.27
CA GLY A 178 10.50 1.40 -24.15
C GLY A 178 10.93 0.54 -22.96
N ALA A 179 10.08 0.32 -21.95
CA ALA A 179 10.35 -0.65 -20.90
C ALA A 179 9.87 -2.05 -21.32
N VAL A 180 10.69 -3.07 -21.10
CA VAL A 180 10.41 -4.44 -21.55
C VAL A 180 9.90 -5.28 -20.37
N PRO A 181 8.73 -5.94 -20.46
CA PRO A 181 8.22 -6.81 -19.39
C PRO A 181 9.20 -7.90 -18.92
N ALA A 182 10.14 -8.31 -19.78
CA ALA A 182 11.20 -9.27 -19.47
C ALA A 182 12.20 -8.79 -18.41
N GLU A 183 12.36 -7.47 -18.23
CA GLU A 183 13.23 -6.88 -17.20
C GLU A 183 12.63 -6.99 -15.78
N VAL A 184 11.32 -7.22 -15.70
CA VAL A 184 10.59 -7.37 -14.44
C VAL A 184 10.71 -8.81 -13.94
N ARG A 185 11.40 -8.99 -12.81
CA ARG A 185 11.56 -10.30 -12.15
C ARG A 185 10.29 -10.65 -11.38
N THR A 186 9.88 -11.90 -11.40
CA THR A 186 8.73 -12.33 -10.60
C THR A 186 9.17 -12.62 -9.17
N SER A 187 8.43 -12.11 -8.19
CA SER A 187 8.54 -12.44 -6.77
C SER A 187 7.16 -12.35 -6.13
N LEU A 188 6.30 -13.31 -6.47
CA LEU A 188 4.93 -13.35 -5.99
C LEU A 188 4.88 -13.28 -4.46
N LEU A 189 3.86 -12.59 -3.93
CA LEU A 189 3.58 -12.55 -2.51
C LEU A 189 3.43 -13.98 -1.96
N LYS A 190 4.09 -14.24 -0.83
CA LYS A 190 4.10 -15.51 -0.11
C LYS A 190 3.48 -15.30 1.26
N ARG A 191 2.78 -16.31 1.79
CA ARG A 191 2.22 -16.27 3.15
C ARG A 191 3.30 -16.65 4.17
N ALA A 192 3.38 -15.90 5.27
CA ALA A 192 4.09 -16.33 6.47
C ALA A 192 3.46 -17.64 6.96
N ARG A 193 4.28 -18.66 7.19
CA ARG A 193 3.85 -19.88 7.89
C ARG A 193 3.87 -19.65 9.39
#